data_AF-A0A0P9CLY6-F1
#
_entry.id   AF-A0A0P9CLY6-F1
#
_cell.length_a   1.000
_cell.length_b   1.000
_cell.length_c   1.000
_cell.angle_alpha   90.00
_cell.angle_beta   90.00
_cell.angle_gamma   90.00
#
_symmetry.space_group_name_H-M   'P 1'
#
loop_
_entity.id
_entity.type
_entity.pdbx_description
1 polymer ?
#
loop_
_entity_poly.entity_id
_entity_poly.type
_entity_poly.pdbx_seq_one_letter_code
_entity_poly.pdbx_strand_id
1 'polypeptide(L)'
;MNEFQHEMERVRKSAESEAMTKQAFQHMNQQETDELERTVQLLLDEIARECVRGDENLRVVHPSDGSTGFILHASSADSTEFAVSATCAQNKVTVNVTDGKWEELHGTMGNWGEWTDDKPVYSGPFDEEKIRKNVAKQFLPWYKNLVGAQTQ
;
A
#
# COMPACT_ATOMS: atom_id res chain seq x y z
N MET A 1 -15.40 16.56 53.27
CA MET A 1 -14.71 16.71 51.98
C MET A 1 -14.57 18.21 51.73
N ASN A 2 -13.37 18.71 51.47
CA ASN A 2 -13.07 20.14 51.31
C ASN A 2 -13.16 20.54 49.82
N GLU A 3 -13.40 21.83 49.55
CA GLU A 3 -13.59 22.38 48.18
C GLU A 3 -12.46 21.98 47.23
N PHE A 4 -11.22 21.95 47.73
CA PHE A 4 -10.05 21.55 46.95
C PHE A 4 -10.11 20.10 46.45
N GLN A 5 -10.58 19.15 47.28
CA GLN A 5 -10.77 17.75 46.87
C GLN A 5 -11.87 17.62 45.81
N HIS A 6 -12.94 18.41 45.94
CA HIS A 6 -14.04 18.41 44.97
C HIS A 6 -13.58 18.92 43.60
N GLU A 7 -12.76 19.98 43.58
CA GLU A 7 -12.22 20.55 42.35
C GLU A 7 -11.23 19.61 41.66
N MET A 8 -10.37 18.92 42.42
CA MET A 8 -9.49 17.89 41.87
C MET A 8 -10.27 16.73 41.24
N GLU A 9 -11.36 16.30 41.88
CA GLU A 9 -12.19 15.22 41.35
C GLU A 9 -12.95 15.65 40.08
N ARG A 10 -13.38 16.92 40.00
CA ARG A 10 -13.96 17.51 38.80
C ARG A 10 -12.99 17.51 37.62
N VAL A 11 -11.75 17.98 37.83
CA VAL A 11 -10.70 18.01 36.81
C VAL A 11 -10.36 16.60 36.34
N ARG A 12 -10.22 15.65 37.27
CA ARG A 12 -9.95 14.25 36.93
C ARG A 12 -11.06 13.65 36.07
N LYS A 13 -12.33 13.83 36.44
CA LYS A 13 -13.47 13.33 35.66
C LYS A 13 -13.55 13.98 34.27
N SER A 14 -13.22 15.26 34.15
CA SER A 14 -13.13 15.95 32.85
C SER A 14 -12.03 15.35 31.97
N ALA A 15 -10.84 15.15 32.53
CA ALA A 15 -9.72 14.56 31.81
C ALA A 15 -9.99 13.11 31.38
N GLU A 16 -10.64 12.32 32.24
CA GLU A 16 -11.08 10.95 31.92
C GLU A 16 -12.11 10.94 30.77
N SER A 17 -13.09 11.85 30.79
CA SER A 17 -14.10 11.98 29.73
C SER A 17 -13.49 12.43 28.39
N GLU A 18 -12.55 13.37 28.41
CA GLU A 18 -11.82 13.81 27.22
C GLU A 18 -10.93 12.69 26.66
N ALA A 19 -10.24 11.94 27.52
CA ALA A 19 -9.43 10.80 27.12
C ALA A 19 -10.28 9.70 26.47
N MET A 20 -11.44 9.39 27.07
CA MET A 20 -12.37 8.39 26.53
C MET A 20 -12.94 8.82 25.16
N THR A 21 -13.23 10.12 24.98
CA THR A 21 -13.69 10.66 23.69
C THR A 21 -12.59 10.60 22.63
N LYS A 22 -11.35 10.94 22.99
CA LYS A 22 -10.18 10.82 22.09
C LYS A 22 -9.93 9.38 21.68
N GLN A 23 -10.00 8.44 22.64
CA GLN A 23 -9.86 7.01 22.36
C GLN A 23 -10.97 6.52 21.41
N ALA A 24 -12.23 6.88 21.66
CA ALA A 24 -13.33 6.50 20.78
C ALA A 24 -13.14 7.02 19.34
N PHE A 25 -12.71 8.28 19.18
CA PHE A 25 -12.42 8.86 17.87
C PHE A 25 -11.25 8.17 17.16
N GLN A 26 -10.20 7.81 17.89
CA GLN A 26 -9.07 7.03 17.35
C GLN A 26 -9.51 5.63 16.90
N HIS A 27 -10.33 4.94 17.69
CA HIS A 27 -10.86 3.63 17.34
C HIS A 27 -11.71 3.68 16.06
N MET A 28 -12.58 4.69 15.91
CA MET A 28 -13.39 4.85 14.70
C MET A 28 -12.52 5.07 13.45
N ASN A 29 -11.53 5.98 13.53
CA ASN A 29 -10.63 6.24 12.40
C ASN A 29 -9.79 5.01 12.02
N GLN A 30 -9.38 4.21 13.01
CA GLN A 30 -8.67 2.96 12.75
C GLN A 30 -9.57 1.97 12.03
N GLN A 31 -10.82 1.79 12.50
CA GLN A 31 -11.78 0.89 11.84
C GLN A 31 -12.06 1.27 10.38
N GLU A 32 -12.22 2.57 10.09
CA GLU A 32 -12.40 3.06 8.72
C GLU A 32 -11.16 2.79 7.85
N THR A 33 -9.96 2.92 8.43
CA THR A 33 -8.70 2.64 7.72
C THR A 33 -8.57 1.14 7.44
N ASP A 34 -8.87 0.28 8.41
CA ASP A 34 -8.80 -1.18 8.27
C ASP A 34 -9.80 -1.69 7.22
N GLU A 35 -11.00 -1.10 7.15
CA GLU A 35 -12.01 -1.43 6.13
C GLU A 35 -11.53 -1.03 4.75
N LEU A 36 -10.97 0.18 4.61
CA LEU A 36 -10.39 0.66 3.36
C LEU A 36 -9.22 -0.23 2.88
N GLU A 37 -8.30 -0.60 3.77
CA GLU A 37 -7.20 -1.52 3.47
C GLU A 37 -7.72 -2.86 2.96
N ARG A 38 -8.76 -3.41 3.61
CA ARG A 38 -9.36 -4.66 3.18
C ARG A 38 -10.00 -4.56 1.79
N THR A 39 -10.71 -3.46 1.50
CA THR A 39 -11.28 -3.23 0.17
C THR A 39 -10.20 -3.10 -0.89
N VAL A 40 -9.11 -2.39 -0.60
CA VAL A 40 -7.96 -2.26 -1.50
C VAL A 40 -7.29 -3.62 -1.72
N GLN A 41 -7.07 -4.42 -0.68
CA GLN A 41 -6.49 -5.75 -0.81
C GLN A 41 -7.33 -6.65 -1.73
N LEU A 42 -8.65 -6.65 -1.57
CA LEU A 42 -9.55 -7.44 -2.41
C LEU A 42 -9.45 -7.08 -3.90
N LEU A 43 -9.34 -5.78 -4.20
CA LEU A 43 -9.10 -5.30 -5.56
C LEU A 43 -7.74 -5.75 -6.09
N LEU A 44 -6.69 -5.59 -5.29
CA LEU A 44 -5.33 -5.98 -5.69
C LEU A 44 -5.22 -7.49 -5.93
N ASP A 45 -5.91 -8.31 -5.12
CA ASP A 45 -6.00 -9.76 -5.34
C ASP A 45 -6.70 -10.10 -6.66
N GLU A 46 -7.75 -9.36 -7.03
CA GLU A 46 -8.42 -9.55 -8.31
C GLU A 46 -7.50 -9.19 -9.49
N ILE A 47 -6.80 -8.06 -9.40
CA ILE A 47 -5.82 -7.64 -10.40
C ILE A 47 -4.70 -8.69 -10.52
N ALA A 48 -4.17 -9.18 -9.40
CA ALA A 48 -3.12 -10.21 -9.39
C ALA A 48 -3.60 -11.50 -10.09
N ARG A 49 -4.82 -11.93 -9.79
CA ARG A 49 -5.45 -13.10 -10.44
C ARG A 49 -5.63 -12.88 -11.94
N GLU A 50 -6.00 -11.68 -12.38
CA GLU A 50 -6.09 -11.33 -13.80
C GLU A 50 -4.72 -11.35 -14.47
N CYS A 51 -3.68 -10.83 -13.83
CA CYS A 51 -2.32 -10.78 -14.39
C CYS A 51 -1.74 -12.16 -14.66
N VAL A 52 -2.01 -13.14 -13.80
CA VAL A 52 -1.55 -14.54 -13.99
C VAL A 52 -2.50 -15.38 -14.84
N ARG A 53 -3.71 -14.88 -15.13
CA ARG A 53 -4.71 -15.61 -15.90
C ARG A 53 -4.24 -15.73 -17.36
N GLY A 54 -3.73 -16.90 -17.69
CA GLY A 54 -3.29 -17.25 -19.05
C GLY A 54 -1.79 -17.43 -19.19
N ASP A 55 -1.00 -17.28 -18.11
CA ASP A 55 0.43 -17.57 -18.12
C ASP A 55 0.84 -18.42 -16.90
N GLU A 56 1.16 -19.69 -17.14
CA GLU A 56 1.57 -20.65 -16.11
C GLU A 56 2.95 -20.33 -15.51
N ASN A 57 3.73 -19.47 -16.15
CA ASN A 57 5.05 -19.07 -15.68
C ASN A 57 4.98 -17.96 -14.64
N LEU A 58 3.84 -17.30 -14.46
CA LEU A 58 3.62 -16.28 -13.45
C LEU A 58 2.96 -16.85 -12.20
N ARG A 59 3.45 -16.44 -11.04
CA ARG A 59 2.90 -16.83 -9.74
C ARG A 59 2.69 -15.61 -8.86
N VAL A 60 1.53 -15.57 -8.20
CA VAL A 60 1.24 -14.57 -7.18
C VAL A 60 1.78 -15.03 -5.84
N VAL A 61 2.50 -14.14 -5.16
CA VAL A 61 2.95 -14.28 -3.78
C VAL A 61 2.47 -13.05 -3.01
N HIS A 62 1.97 -13.25 -1.79
CA HIS A 62 1.60 -12.14 -0.92
C HIS A 62 2.75 -11.78 0.00
N PRO A 63 2.94 -10.48 0.31
CA PRO A 63 3.93 -10.04 1.28
C PRO A 63 3.75 -10.73 2.64
N SER A 64 4.85 -11.17 3.25
CA SER A 64 4.83 -11.89 4.54
C SER A 64 4.65 -10.96 5.74
N ASP A 65 4.87 -9.66 5.56
CA ASP A 65 4.72 -8.62 6.57
C ASP A 65 3.26 -8.18 6.77
N GLY A 66 2.34 -8.74 5.99
CA GLY A 66 0.93 -8.36 6.02
C GLY A 66 0.63 -7.02 5.35
N SER A 67 1.58 -6.46 4.59
CA SER A 67 1.34 -5.26 3.81
C SER A 67 0.29 -5.50 2.72
N THR A 68 -0.49 -4.45 2.43
CA THR A 68 -1.52 -4.52 1.40
C THR A 68 -0.85 -4.57 0.03
N GLY A 69 -1.05 -5.64 -0.73
CA GLY A 69 -0.34 -5.82 -2.00
C GLY A 69 -0.24 -7.25 -2.51
N PHE A 70 0.53 -7.40 -3.57
CA PHE A 70 0.94 -8.68 -4.15
C PHE A 70 2.28 -8.56 -4.87
N ILE A 71 2.93 -9.70 -5.06
CA ILE A 71 4.18 -9.85 -5.81
C ILE A 71 3.95 -10.90 -6.90
N LEU A 72 4.36 -10.60 -8.13
CA LEU A 72 4.39 -11.55 -9.23
C LEU A 72 5.83 -12.04 -9.43
N HIS A 73 6.01 -13.35 -9.38
CA HIS A 73 7.26 -14.01 -9.73
C HIS A 73 7.12 -14.71 -11.07
N ALA A 74 8.10 -14.51 -11.94
CA ALA A 74 8.27 -15.29 -13.16
C ALA A 74 9.13 -16.53 -12.89
N SER A 75 8.79 -17.67 -13.48
CA SER A 75 9.52 -18.94 -13.29
C SER A 75 10.85 -19.02 -14.05
N SER A 76 11.12 -18.08 -14.98
CA SER A 76 12.38 -18.04 -15.75
C SER A 76 13.53 -17.46 -14.92
N ALA A 77 14.75 -17.94 -15.18
CA ALA A 77 15.93 -17.93 -14.30
C ALA A 77 16.51 -16.57 -13.87
N ASP A 78 16.02 -15.45 -14.39
CA ASP A 78 16.33 -14.12 -13.88
C ASP A 78 15.15 -13.66 -13.05
N SER A 79 15.29 -13.70 -11.72
CA SER A 79 14.29 -13.39 -10.68
C SER A 79 13.76 -11.95 -10.79
N THR A 80 13.03 -11.68 -11.87
CA THR A 80 12.41 -10.39 -12.14
C THR A 80 11.07 -10.43 -11.44
N GLU A 81 10.96 -9.64 -10.39
CA GLU A 81 9.74 -9.52 -9.59
C GLU A 81 8.97 -8.28 -10.04
N PHE A 82 7.64 -8.37 -9.95
CA PHE A 82 6.76 -7.23 -10.07
C PHE A 82 5.91 -7.15 -8.81
N ALA A 83 6.23 -6.22 -7.93
CA ALA A 83 5.49 -6.01 -6.70
C ALA A 83 4.55 -4.81 -6.83
N VAL A 84 3.36 -4.94 -6.27
CA VAL A 84 2.39 -3.87 -6.10
C VAL A 84 2.09 -3.77 -4.62
N SER A 85 2.35 -2.61 -4.04
CA SER A 85 2.04 -2.31 -2.65
C SER A 85 1.04 -1.17 -2.58
N ALA A 86 0.23 -1.16 -1.54
CA ALA A 86 -0.68 -0.07 -1.26
C ALA A 86 -0.61 0.31 0.21
N THR A 87 -0.75 1.61 0.45
CA THR A 87 -0.85 2.21 1.78
C THR A 87 -2.13 3.02 1.85
N CYS A 88 -2.88 2.83 2.94
CA CYS A 88 -4.11 3.55 3.20
C CYS A 88 -3.89 4.48 4.40
N ALA A 89 -4.00 5.78 4.18
CA ALA A 89 -3.86 6.76 5.25
C ALA A 89 -4.88 7.89 5.04
N GLN A 90 -5.63 8.23 6.10
CA GLN A 90 -6.54 9.39 6.09
C GLN A 90 -7.49 9.41 4.88
N ASN A 91 -8.14 8.25 4.60
CA ASN A 91 -9.05 8.06 3.47
C ASN A 91 -8.41 8.27 2.08
N LYS A 92 -7.10 8.10 2.00
CA LYS A 92 -6.32 8.16 0.77
C LYS A 92 -5.59 6.85 0.57
N VAL A 93 -5.65 6.34 -0.65
CA VAL A 93 -4.93 5.17 -1.11
C VAL A 93 -3.74 5.64 -1.94
N THR A 94 -2.56 5.16 -1.60
CA THR A 94 -1.37 5.30 -2.43
C THR A 94 -0.95 3.91 -2.87
N VAL A 95 -0.87 3.70 -4.19
CA VAL A 95 -0.43 2.44 -4.78
C VAL A 95 0.92 2.67 -5.42
N ASN A 96 1.87 1.84 -5.05
CA ASN A 96 3.20 1.84 -5.62
C ASN A 96 3.47 0.53 -6.35
N VAL A 97 4.39 0.59 -7.29
CA VAL A 97 4.80 -0.55 -8.10
C VAL A 97 6.32 -0.60 -8.13
N THR A 98 6.84 -1.80 -7.94
CA THR A 98 8.26 -2.12 -8.02
C THR A 98 8.46 -3.17 -9.11
N ASP A 99 9.37 -2.91 -10.05
CA ASP A 99 9.69 -3.79 -11.18
C ASP A 99 11.09 -4.42 -11.07
N GLY A 100 11.72 -4.31 -9.89
CA GLY A 100 13.07 -4.77 -9.61
C GLY A 100 14.17 -3.95 -10.29
N LYS A 101 13.82 -2.82 -10.93
CA LYS A 101 14.78 -1.93 -11.58
C LYS A 101 14.97 -0.67 -10.74
N TRP A 102 16.14 -0.58 -10.14
CA TRP A 102 16.56 0.61 -9.40
C TRP A 102 16.75 1.78 -10.37
N GLU A 103 16.03 2.87 -10.13
CA GLU A 103 16.19 4.14 -10.84
C GLU A 103 16.75 5.20 -9.90
N GLU A 104 17.56 6.11 -10.45
CA GLU A 104 18.13 7.23 -9.71
C GLU A 104 17.07 8.34 -9.53
N LEU A 105 16.76 8.70 -8.28
CA LEU A 105 15.94 9.86 -7.94
C LEU A 105 16.74 11.14 -8.18
N HIS A 106 16.55 11.74 -9.35
CA HIS A 106 17.04 13.09 -9.61
C HIS A 106 16.15 14.11 -8.91
N GLY A 107 16.49 14.55 -7.69
CA GLY A 107 15.80 15.71 -7.13
C GLY A 107 15.96 16.05 -5.65
N THR A 108 16.52 15.19 -4.80
CA THR A 108 16.63 15.46 -3.36
C THR A 108 18.02 16.01 -3.02
N MET A 109 18.04 17.19 -2.40
CA MET A 109 19.23 18.00 -2.15
C MET A 109 20.37 17.22 -1.48
N GLY A 110 21.52 17.10 -2.15
CA GLY A 110 22.81 16.85 -1.51
C GLY A 110 23.49 15.51 -1.81
N ASN A 111 24.08 15.38 -3.00
CA ASN A 111 25.29 14.58 -3.30
C ASN A 111 25.39 13.10 -2.88
N TRP A 112 24.27 12.43 -2.64
CA TRP A 112 24.18 10.97 -2.67
C TRP A 112 22.98 10.61 -3.52
N GLY A 113 23.18 9.87 -4.62
CA GLY A 113 22.08 9.42 -5.46
C GLY A 113 21.16 8.53 -4.63
N GLU A 114 19.93 8.99 -4.38
CA GLU A 114 18.89 8.15 -3.82
C GLU A 114 18.41 7.22 -4.95
N TRP A 115 18.58 5.91 -4.78
CA TRP A 115 18.05 4.93 -5.72
C TRP A 115 16.73 4.44 -5.18
N THR A 116 15.70 4.39 -6.02
CA THR A 116 14.42 3.76 -5.66
C THR A 116 13.93 2.89 -6.81
N ASP A 117 13.34 1.77 -6.45
CA ASP A 117 12.55 0.93 -7.32
C ASP A 117 11.06 1.08 -7.03
N ASP A 118 10.67 1.92 -6.06
CA ASP A 118 9.29 2.15 -5.63
C ASP A 118 8.68 3.33 -6.39
N LYS A 119 7.80 3.04 -7.35
CA LYS A 119 7.16 4.06 -8.20
C LYS A 119 5.71 4.28 -7.80
N PRO A 120 5.32 5.47 -7.32
CA PRO A 120 3.92 5.76 -7.02
C PRO A 120 3.12 5.86 -8.32
N VAL A 121 2.20 4.92 -8.53
CA VAL A 121 1.35 4.85 -9.74
C VAL A 121 -0.02 5.46 -9.50
N TYR A 122 -0.46 5.55 -8.25
CA TYR A 122 -1.73 6.16 -7.86
C TYR A 122 -1.62 6.78 -6.49
N SER A 123 -2.25 7.94 -6.29
CA SER A 123 -2.38 8.56 -4.98
C SER A 123 -3.65 9.41 -4.95
N GLY A 124 -4.63 9.03 -4.14
CA GLY A 124 -5.94 9.69 -4.11
C GLY A 124 -7.00 8.93 -3.33
N PRO A 125 -8.27 9.36 -3.39
CA PRO A 125 -9.39 8.59 -2.83
C PRO A 125 -9.46 7.19 -3.44
N PHE A 126 -10.13 6.22 -2.81
CA PHE A 126 -10.33 4.92 -3.45
C PHE A 126 -11.10 5.06 -4.78
N ASP A 127 -10.49 4.58 -5.86
CA ASP A 127 -11.04 4.59 -7.22
C ASP A 127 -10.56 3.35 -7.95
N GLU A 128 -11.43 2.34 -8.04
CA GLU A 128 -11.11 1.02 -8.57
C GLU A 128 -10.58 1.10 -10.02
N GLU A 129 -11.28 1.85 -10.87
CA GLU A 129 -10.97 1.93 -12.30
C GLU A 129 -9.61 2.58 -12.52
N LYS A 130 -9.32 3.67 -11.79
CA LYS A 130 -8.01 4.35 -11.90
C LYS A 130 -6.88 3.50 -11.37
N ILE A 131 -7.06 2.82 -10.24
CA ILE A 131 -6.05 1.92 -9.67
C ILE A 131 -5.74 0.81 -10.68
N ARG A 132 -6.77 0.11 -11.17
CA ARG A 132 -6.61 -0.98 -12.15
C ARG A 132 -5.90 -0.52 -13.41
N LYS A 133 -6.32 0.62 -13.97
CA LYS A 133 -5.72 1.20 -15.19
C LYS A 133 -4.25 1.57 -14.99
N ASN A 134 -3.91 2.16 -13.85
CA ASN A 134 -2.53 2.58 -13.57
C ASN A 134 -1.61 1.39 -13.31
N VAL A 135 -2.08 0.36 -12.57
CA VAL A 135 -1.33 -0.88 -12.38
C VAL A 135 -1.11 -1.60 -13.72
N ALA A 136 -2.16 -1.74 -14.54
CA ALA A 136 -2.06 -2.36 -15.86
C ALA A 136 -1.07 -1.63 -16.78
N LYS A 137 -1.00 -0.29 -16.70
CA LYS A 137 -0.05 0.53 -17.47
C LYS A 137 1.41 0.21 -17.13
N GLN A 138 1.72 -0.19 -15.89
CA GLN A 138 3.07 -0.62 -15.50
C GLN A 138 3.31 -2.11 -15.76
N PHE A 139 2.31 -2.94 -15.52
CA PHE A 139 2.42 -4.39 -15.70
C PHE A 139 2.70 -4.77 -17.16
N LEU A 140 1.99 -4.18 -18.12
CA LEU A 140 2.11 -4.58 -19.54
C LEU A 140 3.52 -4.38 -20.12
N PRO A 141 4.21 -3.22 -19.93
CA PRO A 141 5.60 -3.07 -20.34
C PRO A 141 6.55 -4.06 -19.65
N TRP A 142 6.39 -4.27 -18.34
CA TRP A 142 7.20 -5.24 -17.59
C TRP A 142 7.05 -6.64 -18.16
N TYR A 143 5.81 -7.09 -18.36
CA TYR A 143 5.49 -8.42 -18.90
C TYR A 143 6.00 -8.60 -20.34
N LYS A 144 5.89 -7.58 -21.20
CA LYS A 144 6.47 -7.62 -22.56
C LYS A 144 7.98 -7.81 -22.54
N ASN A 145 8.68 -7.16 -21.62
CA ASN A 145 10.12 -7.31 -21.50
C ASN A 145 10.49 -8.71 -21.00
N LEU A 146 9.71 -9.26 -20.05
CA LEU A 146 9.88 -10.62 -19.55
C LEU A 146 9.76 -11.66 -20.68
N VAL A 147 8.67 -11.60 -21.46
CA VAL A 147 8.44 -12.52 -22.59
C VAL A 147 9.45 -12.29 -23.72
N GLY A 148 9.80 -11.04 -24.01
CA GLY A 148 10.81 -10.69 -25.01
C GLY A 148 12.20 -11.21 -24.67
N ALA A 149 12.57 -11.21 -23.38
CA ALA A 149 13.83 -11.76 -22.90
C ALA A 149 13.90 -13.29 -23.00
N GLN A 150 12.76 -14.00 -22.92
CA GLN A 150 12.70 -15.46 -23.08
C GLN A 150 12.87 -15.96 -24.52
N THR A 151 12.82 -15.06 -25.52
CA THR A 151 12.85 -15.42 -26.96
C THR A 151 14.23 -15.21 -27.61
N GLN A 152 15.25 -14.79 -26.84
CA GLN A 152 16.65 -14.65 -27.28
C GLN A 152 17.51 -15.79 -26.73
#